data_AF-A0A8D8ZBU6-F1
#
_entry.id   AF-A0A8D8ZBU6-F1
#
_cell.length_a   1.000
_cell.length_b   1.000
_cell.length_c   1.000
_cell.angle_alpha   90.00
_cell.angle_beta   90.00
_cell.angle_gamma   90.00
#
_symmetry.space_group_name_H-M   'P 1'
#
loop_
_entity.id
_entity.type
_entity.pdbx_description
1 polymer ?
#
loop_
_entity_poly.entity_id
_entity_poly.type
_entity_poly.pdbx_seq_one_letter_code
_entity_poly.pdbx_strand_id
1 'polypeptide(L)'
;MLKSVDPAKIMLVVILLLFDPDHQTNSINIALGFPQNHDKPAIIMSNKYHESKDHDSNNPDLWHHESKYPDRSYADSNLHDSKYRTRLYLSSRTRKAVKPDFILEDITITDASLHHALEEEGFIFGQELVVVIHGFKQNGTSLNDIRTGYLNRTDSNILLVDWSDLSHKSRYDKVAGNISSVAFDTSNAINRLFRIDFIGRLHLIGFSLGAQICGLMRQYLTRDIDRITALDPARPGFDSLPDDQKLTSDDSAFTLVIHTSGNILSFADPIGHADFYPNGGMIPQPGCATDIISGLVCSHG
;
A
#
# COMPACT_ATOMS: atom_id res chain seq x y z
N MET A 1 16.44 19.40 -24.18
CA MET A 1 15.21 19.25 -23.38
C MET A 1 15.28 17.93 -22.66
N LEU A 2 15.51 17.95 -21.35
CA LEU A 2 15.52 16.75 -20.50
C LEU A 2 14.11 16.15 -20.51
N LYS A 3 13.97 14.87 -20.91
CA LYS A 3 12.70 14.16 -20.79
C LYS A 3 12.42 13.95 -19.31
N SER A 4 11.36 14.60 -18.83
CA SER A 4 10.83 14.50 -17.48
C SER A 4 10.51 13.05 -17.11
N VAL A 5 10.91 12.62 -15.91
CA VAL A 5 10.51 11.32 -15.35
C VAL A 5 9.28 11.57 -14.49
N ASP A 6 8.15 11.03 -14.95
CA ASP A 6 6.87 11.02 -14.24
C ASP A 6 7.03 10.49 -12.79
N PRO A 7 6.55 11.21 -11.75
CA PRO A 7 6.62 10.77 -10.35
C PRO A 7 6.04 9.37 -10.11
N ALA A 8 4.99 8.97 -10.84
CA ALA A 8 4.45 7.61 -10.77
C ALA A 8 5.49 6.56 -11.22
N LYS A 9 6.33 6.90 -12.19
CA LYS A 9 7.46 6.04 -12.62
C LYS A 9 8.60 6.06 -11.61
N ILE A 10 8.81 7.15 -10.88
CA ILE A 10 9.80 7.19 -9.79
C ILE A 10 9.36 6.26 -8.66
N MET A 11 8.09 6.33 -8.23
CA MET A 11 7.54 5.41 -7.23
C MET A 11 7.67 3.96 -7.69
N LEU A 12 7.31 3.65 -8.94
CA LEU A 12 7.46 2.31 -9.50
C LEU A 12 8.92 1.86 -9.55
N VAL A 13 9.85 2.73 -9.95
CA VAL A 13 11.28 2.40 -9.98
C VAL A 13 11.83 2.16 -8.58
N VAL A 14 11.47 2.98 -7.60
CA VAL A 14 11.90 2.79 -6.19
C VAL A 14 11.36 1.46 -5.66
N ILE A 15 10.09 1.15 -5.89
CA ILE A 15 9.50 -0.16 -5.59
C ILE A 15 10.37 -1.24 -6.24
N LEU A 16 10.46 -1.27 -7.57
CA LEU A 16 11.11 -2.36 -8.29
C LEU A 16 12.61 -2.51 -7.98
N LEU A 17 13.33 -1.43 -7.64
CA LEU A 17 14.74 -1.49 -7.22
C LEU A 17 14.91 -2.01 -5.79
N LEU A 18 13.93 -1.80 -4.91
CA LEU A 18 13.93 -2.35 -3.55
C LEU A 18 13.42 -3.80 -3.49
N PHE A 19 12.95 -4.35 -4.62
CA PHE A 19 12.38 -5.70 -4.74
C PHE A 19 13.14 -6.57 -5.75
N ASP A 20 14.46 -6.39 -5.88
CA ASP A 20 15.30 -7.38 -6.55
C ASP A 20 15.43 -8.62 -5.65
N PRO A 21 14.82 -9.77 -6.01
CA PRO A 21 14.87 -10.98 -5.18
C PRO A 21 16.30 -11.52 -5.00
N ASP A 22 17.26 -11.12 -5.84
CA ASP A 22 18.66 -11.53 -5.72
C ASP A 22 19.42 -10.79 -4.61
N HIS A 23 18.82 -9.78 -3.95
CA HIS A 23 19.43 -9.01 -2.87
C HIS A 23 18.63 -9.07 -1.56
N GLN A 24 18.10 -10.25 -1.22
CA GLN A 24 17.79 -10.55 0.18
C GLN A 24 19.09 -10.79 0.94
N THR A 25 19.58 -9.77 1.66
CA THR A 25 20.23 -9.86 3.01
C THR A 25 21.00 -8.57 3.34
N ASN A 26 20.68 -8.01 4.51
CA ASN A 26 21.59 -7.28 5.40
C ASN A 26 22.68 -6.41 4.76
N SER A 27 22.32 -5.33 4.09
CA SER A 27 23.02 -4.02 4.15
C SER A 27 22.37 -3.07 3.13
N ILE A 28 21.47 -2.19 3.59
CA ILE A 28 21.00 -1.08 2.76
C ILE A 28 22.11 0.00 2.78
N ASN A 29 23.22 -0.31 2.10
CA ASN A 29 24.16 0.68 1.58
C ASN A 29 23.87 0.83 0.09
N ILE A 30 22.74 1.45 -0.25
CA ILE A 30 22.51 1.85 -1.63
C ILE A 30 23.33 3.10 -1.89
N ALA A 31 24.60 2.89 -2.28
CA ALA A 31 25.36 3.89 -2.98
C ALA A 31 24.73 4.09 -4.37
N LEU A 32 23.76 5.00 -4.48
CA LEU A 32 23.22 5.47 -5.77
C LEU A 32 24.22 6.40 -6.47
N GLY A 33 25.37 5.84 -6.85
CA GLY A 33 26.25 6.43 -7.84
C GLY A 33 25.87 5.91 -9.22
N PHE A 34 25.09 6.66 -10.00
CA PHE A 34 25.05 6.45 -11.45
C PHE A 34 26.37 6.97 -12.06
N PRO A 35 27.15 6.12 -12.76
CA PRO A 35 27.70 6.55 -14.07
C PRO A 35 27.69 5.36 -15.06
N GLN A 36 27.52 5.48 -16.38
CA GLN A 36 28.11 6.39 -17.36
C GLN A 36 27.13 6.53 -18.54
N ASN A 37 26.29 7.57 -18.55
CA ASN A 37 25.73 8.12 -19.79
C ASN A 37 25.14 9.48 -19.47
N HIS A 38 25.81 10.54 -19.95
CA HIS A 38 25.65 11.93 -19.51
C HIS A 38 24.30 12.61 -19.84
N ASP A 39 23.25 11.86 -20.23
CA ASP A 39 21.99 12.42 -20.75
C ASP A 39 20.71 11.99 -20.00
N LYS A 40 20.78 11.35 -18.82
CA LYS A 40 19.59 11.02 -18.01
C LYS A 40 19.59 11.76 -16.67
N PRO A 41 18.45 12.34 -16.23
CA PRO A 41 18.37 12.99 -14.93
C PRO A 41 18.62 11.96 -13.81
N ALA A 42 19.52 12.28 -12.88
CA ALA A 42 19.76 11.48 -11.69
C ALA A 42 18.62 11.68 -10.68
N ILE A 43 18.06 10.58 -10.15
CA ILE A 43 17.12 10.64 -9.02
C ILE A 43 17.98 10.83 -7.75
N ILE A 44 17.83 11.96 -7.07
CA ILE A 44 18.48 12.19 -5.78
C ILE A 44 17.55 11.62 -4.71
N MET A 45 17.99 10.60 -3.97
CA MET A 45 17.25 10.08 -2.83
C MET A 45 17.95 10.50 -1.55
N SER A 46 17.22 11.10 -0.61
CA SER A 46 17.63 11.13 0.79
C SER A 46 16.83 10.09 1.55
N ASN A 47 17.50 9.42 2.49
CA ASN A 47 16.91 8.44 3.38
C ASN A 47 16.99 9.00 4.81
N LYS A 48 15.87 8.93 5.54
CA LYS A 48 15.86 9.13 6.99
C LYS A 48 15.48 7.80 7.61
N TYR A 49 16.42 7.19 8.33
CA TYR A 49 16.13 6.07 9.22
C TYR A 49 15.64 6.61 10.55
N HIS A 50 14.50 6.12 11.01
CA HIS A 50 14.06 6.29 12.38
C HIS A 50 14.29 4.97 13.11
N GLU A 51 15.13 4.98 14.16
CA GLU A 51 15.14 3.89 15.13
C GLU A 51 13.79 3.95 15.87
N SER A 52 12.84 3.08 15.53
CA SER A 52 11.71 2.83 16.41
C SER A 52 12.28 2.23 17.71
N LYS A 53 11.67 2.56 18.85
CA LYS A 53 12.15 2.15 20.18
C LYS A 53 12.56 0.68 20.16
N ASP A 54 13.80 0.39 20.55
CA ASP A 54 14.37 -0.96 20.61
C ASP A 54 13.36 -1.97 21.16
N HIS A 55 12.81 -2.80 20.28
CA HIS A 55 12.16 -4.03 20.67
C HIS A 55 13.21 -5.14 20.59
N ASP A 56 13.64 -5.60 21.76
CA ASP A 56 14.59 -6.71 21.94
C ASP A 56 14.11 -7.95 21.17
N SER A 57 14.82 -8.27 20.09
CA SER A 57 14.50 -9.35 19.16
C SER A 57 14.71 -10.76 19.73
N ASN A 58 15.17 -10.88 20.98
CA ASN A 58 15.45 -12.16 21.64
C ASN A 58 14.49 -12.53 22.79
N ASN A 59 13.41 -11.78 22.99
CA ASN A 59 12.43 -12.10 24.03
C ASN A 59 11.09 -12.59 23.44
N PRO A 60 10.81 -13.91 23.42
CA PRO A 60 9.55 -14.45 22.91
C PRO A 60 8.32 -14.04 23.74
N ASP A 61 8.50 -13.51 24.96
CA ASP A 61 7.40 -13.05 25.82
C ASP A 61 6.97 -11.60 25.56
N LEU A 62 7.67 -10.83 24.70
CA LEU A 62 7.27 -9.46 24.32
C LEU A 62 6.17 -9.41 23.24
N TRP A 63 5.85 -10.54 22.61
CA TRP A 63 4.74 -10.66 21.66
C TRP A 63 3.37 -10.83 22.34
N HIS A 64 3.36 -10.97 23.67
CA HIS A 64 2.16 -10.92 24.50
C HIS A 64 1.87 -9.47 24.93
N HIS A 65 1.87 -8.53 23.99
CA HIS A 65 1.21 -7.26 24.23
C HIS A 65 -0.30 -7.45 24.08
N GLU A 66 -1.07 -7.10 25.12
CA GLU A 66 -2.49 -6.80 24.99
C GLU A 66 -2.68 -5.96 23.72
N SER A 67 -3.47 -6.48 22.78
CA SER A 67 -3.68 -5.84 21.48
C SER A 67 -3.98 -4.34 21.68
N LYS A 68 -3.14 -3.46 21.10
CA LYS A 68 -3.36 -2.01 21.00
C LYS A 68 -4.75 -1.69 20.43
N TYR A 69 -5.34 -2.65 19.73
CA TYR A 69 -6.69 -2.64 19.19
C TYR A 69 -7.54 -3.63 19.99
N PRO A 70 -8.28 -3.22 21.03
CA PRO A 70 -9.18 -4.12 21.75
C PRO A 70 -10.08 -4.82 20.74
N ASP A 71 -10.36 -6.11 20.96
CA ASP A 71 -11.16 -6.97 20.09
C ASP A 71 -12.47 -6.26 19.69
N ARG A 72 -12.45 -5.63 18.51
CA ARG A 72 -13.55 -4.86 17.91
C ARG A 72 -14.19 -5.66 16.80
N SER A 73 -14.33 -6.97 17.00
CA SER A 73 -15.24 -7.83 16.24
C SER A 73 -16.72 -7.39 16.32
N TYR A 74 -17.04 -6.26 16.98
CA TYR A 74 -18.38 -5.77 17.25
C TYR A 74 -18.64 -4.26 16.98
N ALA A 75 -17.85 -3.58 16.17
CA ALA A 75 -18.19 -2.22 15.68
C ALA A 75 -17.80 -2.13 14.21
N ASP A 76 -18.71 -2.21 13.24
CA ASP A 76 -19.77 -1.23 13.02
C ASP A 76 -20.76 -1.81 11.99
N SER A 77 -21.84 -2.43 12.46
CA SER A 77 -22.87 -3.02 11.57
C SER A 77 -23.67 -1.96 10.79
N ASN A 78 -23.38 -0.66 10.97
CA ASN A 78 -24.07 0.45 10.33
C ASN A 78 -23.23 1.14 9.23
N LEU A 79 -22.01 0.68 8.94
CA LEU A 79 -21.17 1.25 7.86
C LEU A 79 -21.57 0.79 6.45
N HIS A 80 -22.30 -0.31 6.32
CA HIS A 80 -22.60 -0.91 5.03
C HIS A 80 -23.91 -0.40 4.42
N ASP A 81 -23.83 0.71 3.68
CA ASP A 81 -24.78 0.91 2.58
C ASP A 81 -24.39 -0.04 1.44
N SER A 82 -25.19 -1.10 1.28
CA SER A 82 -25.05 -2.15 0.25
C SER A 82 -24.86 -1.66 -1.19
N LYS A 83 -25.11 -0.37 -1.45
CA LYS A 83 -24.88 0.33 -2.71
C LYS A 83 -23.42 0.60 -3.04
N TYR A 84 -22.55 0.74 -2.04
CA TYR A 84 -21.13 1.06 -2.24
C TYR A 84 -20.31 -0.18 -1.88
N ARG A 85 -19.58 -0.74 -2.86
CA ARG A 85 -18.84 -1.99 -2.65
C ARG A 85 -17.36 -1.82 -2.96
N THR A 86 -16.53 -2.27 -2.03
CA THR A 86 -15.10 -2.48 -2.28
C THR A 86 -14.96 -3.69 -3.20
N ARG A 87 -14.32 -3.51 -4.34
CA ARG A 87 -14.13 -4.57 -5.35
C ARG A 87 -12.68 -5.03 -5.31
N LEU A 88 -12.46 -6.33 -5.37
CA LEU A 88 -11.14 -6.93 -5.24
C LEU A 88 -10.81 -7.68 -6.53
N TYR A 89 -9.71 -7.32 -7.19
CA TYR A 89 -9.31 -7.92 -8.47
C TYR A 89 -8.02 -8.71 -8.31
N LEU A 90 -8.15 -10.03 -8.39
CA LEU A 90 -7.00 -10.93 -8.32
C LEU A 90 -6.25 -10.98 -9.66
N SER A 91 -4.94 -11.08 -9.58
CA SER A 91 -4.07 -11.39 -10.71
C SER A 91 -2.86 -12.16 -10.24
N SER A 92 -2.36 -13.04 -11.10
CA SER A 92 -1.13 -13.78 -10.87
C SER A 92 -0.39 -13.98 -12.18
N ARG A 93 0.83 -14.51 -12.12
CA ARG A 93 1.59 -14.81 -13.33
C ARG A 93 0.93 -15.90 -14.18
N THR A 94 0.24 -16.85 -13.55
CA THR A 94 -0.48 -17.96 -14.20
C THR A 94 -1.78 -17.49 -14.84
N ARG A 95 -2.37 -16.37 -14.39
CA ARG A 95 -3.55 -15.74 -15.01
C ARG A 95 -3.41 -14.21 -15.10
N LYS A 96 -2.95 -13.71 -16.25
CA LYS A 96 -2.67 -12.28 -16.53
C LYS A 96 -3.91 -11.42 -16.86
N ALA A 97 -5.12 -11.98 -16.80
CA ALA A 97 -6.35 -11.32 -17.28
C ALA A 97 -6.56 -9.93 -16.64
N VAL A 98 -7.00 -8.95 -17.45
CA VAL A 98 -7.23 -7.54 -17.07
C VAL A 98 -8.73 -7.25 -16.94
N LYS A 99 -9.54 -8.25 -16.57
CA LYS A 99 -10.94 -8.05 -16.19
C LYS A 99 -11.28 -8.87 -14.94
N PRO A 100 -12.16 -8.37 -14.07
CA PRO A 100 -12.61 -9.09 -12.90
C PRO A 100 -13.53 -10.23 -13.35
N ASP A 101 -13.19 -11.47 -13.05
CA ASP A 101 -14.20 -12.53 -12.95
C ASP A 101 -14.45 -12.90 -11.47
N PHE A 102 -13.52 -12.57 -10.57
CA PHE A 102 -13.59 -12.97 -9.17
C PHE A 102 -13.64 -11.78 -8.21
N ILE A 103 -14.70 -11.71 -7.40
CA ILE A 103 -14.85 -10.78 -6.28
C ILE A 103 -14.75 -11.60 -4.99
N LEU A 104 -13.67 -11.43 -4.23
CA LEU A 104 -13.41 -12.12 -2.95
C LEU A 104 -14.52 -11.91 -1.90
N GLU A 105 -15.34 -10.87 -2.06
CA GLU A 105 -16.46 -10.57 -1.18
C GLU A 105 -17.75 -11.34 -1.52
N ASP A 106 -17.74 -12.30 -2.46
CA ASP A 106 -18.95 -13.11 -2.66
C ASP A 106 -19.22 -13.95 -1.39
N ILE A 107 -20.13 -13.44 -0.55
CA ILE A 107 -20.57 -14.00 0.73
C ILE A 107 -21.24 -15.38 0.51
N THR A 108 -21.60 -15.72 -0.73
CA THR A 108 -22.20 -17.02 -1.05
C THR A 108 -21.19 -18.16 -1.11
N ILE A 109 -19.89 -17.86 -1.22
CA ILE A 109 -18.84 -18.88 -1.30
C ILE A 109 -18.47 -19.33 0.12
N THR A 110 -18.58 -20.61 0.44
CA THR A 110 -18.09 -21.14 1.72
C THR A 110 -16.55 -21.16 1.74
N ASP A 111 -15.92 -21.14 2.91
CA ASP A 111 -14.45 -21.23 3.01
C ASP A 111 -13.90 -22.48 2.28
N ALA A 112 -14.61 -23.63 2.34
CA ALA A 112 -14.24 -24.84 1.62
C ALA A 112 -14.29 -24.68 0.09
N SER A 113 -15.26 -23.92 -0.43
CA SER A 113 -15.38 -23.63 -1.87
C SER A 113 -14.42 -22.52 -2.32
N LEU A 114 -14.00 -21.66 -1.40
CA LEU A 114 -13.13 -20.52 -1.69
C LEU A 114 -11.74 -20.96 -2.14
N HIS A 115 -11.15 -21.97 -1.48
CA HIS A 115 -9.83 -22.48 -1.85
C HIS A 115 -9.82 -22.95 -3.31
N HIS A 116 -10.79 -23.79 -3.68
CA HIS A 116 -10.89 -24.32 -5.04
C HIS A 116 -11.14 -23.22 -6.08
N ALA A 117 -12.05 -22.29 -5.79
CA ALA A 117 -12.32 -21.15 -6.67
C ALA A 117 -11.06 -20.29 -6.89
N LEU A 118 -10.25 -20.08 -5.85
CA LEU A 118 -9.00 -19.34 -5.95
C LEU A 118 -7.96 -20.06 -6.82
N GLU A 119 -7.84 -21.39 -6.70
CA GLU A 119 -6.96 -22.18 -7.57
C GLU A 119 -7.38 -22.08 -9.05
N GLU A 120 -8.68 -22.18 -9.35
CA GLU A 120 -9.21 -21.99 -10.71
C GLU A 120 -8.97 -20.56 -11.24
N GLU A 121 -8.98 -19.58 -10.34
CA GLU A 121 -8.63 -18.19 -10.60
C GLU A 121 -7.12 -17.94 -10.67
N GLY A 122 -6.31 -18.99 -10.55
CA GLY A 122 -4.86 -18.93 -10.70
C GLY A 122 -4.13 -18.36 -9.49
N PHE A 123 -4.77 -18.30 -8.32
CA PHE A 123 -4.10 -18.00 -7.06
C PHE A 123 -3.05 -19.06 -6.77
N ILE A 124 -1.86 -18.62 -6.36
CA ILE A 124 -0.70 -19.49 -6.10
C ILE A 124 -0.51 -19.58 -4.59
N PHE A 125 -1.00 -20.66 -3.98
CA PHE A 125 -0.87 -20.87 -2.54
C PHE A 125 0.61 -20.93 -2.11
N GLY A 126 0.88 -20.38 -0.92
CA GLY A 126 2.23 -20.26 -0.36
C GLY A 126 3.08 -19.11 -0.93
N GLN A 127 2.66 -18.47 -2.02
CA GLN A 127 3.32 -17.25 -2.53
C GLN A 127 2.83 -15.99 -1.80
N GLU A 128 3.60 -14.92 -1.89
CA GLU A 128 3.23 -13.62 -1.33
C GLU A 128 1.90 -13.11 -1.91
N LEU A 129 1.12 -12.43 -1.07
CA LEU A 129 -0.06 -11.66 -1.45
C LEU A 129 0.27 -10.18 -1.35
N VAL A 130 0.28 -9.50 -2.50
CA VAL A 130 0.48 -8.07 -2.63
C VAL A 130 -0.87 -7.40 -2.85
N VAL A 131 -1.32 -6.60 -1.88
CA VAL A 131 -2.59 -5.88 -1.95
C VAL A 131 -2.32 -4.43 -2.30
N VAL A 132 -2.90 -3.93 -3.39
CA VAL A 132 -2.65 -2.57 -3.91
C VAL A 132 -3.90 -1.72 -3.80
N ILE A 133 -3.82 -0.60 -3.09
CA ILE A 133 -4.96 0.26 -2.73
C ILE A 133 -4.74 1.67 -3.28
N HIS A 134 -5.65 2.12 -4.14
CA HIS A 134 -5.59 3.45 -4.75
C HIS A 134 -6.07 4.57 -3.82
N GLY A 135 -5.87 5.83 -4.24
CA GLY A 135 -6.20 7.03 -3.47
C GLY A 135 -7.51 7.72 -3.85
N PHE A 136 -7.61 9.00 -3.45
CA PHE A 136 -8.73 9.90 -3.76
C PHE A 136 -8.90 10.09 -5.27
N LYS A 137 -10.14 10.05 -5.78
CA LYS A 137 -10.45 10.22 -7.21
C LYS A 137 -9.71 9.25 -8.16
N GLN A 138 -9.32 8.08 -7.66
CA GLN A 138 -8.73 6.99 -8.42
C GLN A 138 -9.61 5.74 -8.36
N ASN A 139 -9.26 4.72 -9.16
CA ASN A 139 -9.95 3.44 -9.22
C ASN A 139 -8.97 2.27 -9.21
N GLY A 140 -9.49 1.04 -9.19
CA GLY A 140 -8.68 -0.19 -9.12
C GLY A 140 -7.59 -0.33 -10.17
N THR A 141 -7.72 0.32 -11.32
CA THR A 141 -6.72 0.25 -12.40
C THR A 141 -5.69 1.38 -12.37
N SER A 142 -5.86 2.38 -11.51
CA SER A 142 -4.97 3.55 -11.43
C SER A 142 -3.53 3.19 -11.08
N LEU A 143 -3.31 2.05 -10.41
CA LEU A 143 -1.99 1.56 -10.01
C LEU A 143 -1.56 0.29 -10.78
N ASN A 144 -2.07 0.10 -12.00
CA ASN A 144 -1.79 -1.08 -12.84
C ASN A 144 -0.30 -1.28 -13.17
N ASP A 145 0.49 -0.21 -13.18
CA ASP A 145 1.92 -0.30 -13.41
C ASP A 145 2.64 -1.06 -12.29
N ILE A 146 2.18 -0.93 -11.04
CA ILE A 146 2.68 -1.71 -9.90
C ILE A 146 2.37 -3.19 -10.10
N ARG A 147 1.10 -3.52 -10.40
CA ARG A 147 0.69 -4.89 -10.74
C ARG A 147 1.57 -5.48 -11.84
N THR A 148 1.72 -4.75 -12.94
CA THR A 148 2.53 -5.20 -14.08
C THR A 148 3.99 -5.40 -13.69
N GLY A 149 4.54 -4.50 -12.88
CA GLY A 149 5.90 -4.58 -12.35
C GLY A 149 6.15 -5.86 -11.56
N TYR A 150 5.23 -6.21 -10.65
CA TYR A 150 5.28 -7.44 -9.85
C TYR A 150 5.09 -8.70 -10.70
N LEU A 151 4.07 -8.74 -11.56
CA LEU A 151 3.76 -9.90 -12.41
C LEU A 151 4.90 -10.24 -13.39
N ASN A 152 5.78 -9.29 -13.67
CA ASN A 152 6.95 -9.49 -14.53
C ASN A 152 8.20 -9.98 -13.78
N ARG A 153 8.22 -9.95 -12.44
CA ARG A 153 9.43 -10.23 -11.63
C ARG A 153 9.23 -11.27 -10.54
N THR A 154 7.99 -11.54 -10.17
CA THR A 154 7.65 -12.39 -9.02
C THR A 154 6.53 -13.35 -9.41
N ASP A 155 6.38 -14.41 -8.62
CA ASP A 155 5.23 -15.32 -8.69
C ASP A 155 4.18 -14.96 -7.60
N SER A 156 4.15 -13.70 -7.17
CA SER A 156 3.21 -13.20 -6.16
C SER A 156 1.77 -13.14 -6.70
N ASN A 157 0.81 -13.27 -5.78
CA ASN A 157 -0.59 -12.98 -5.99
C ASN A 157 -0.81 -11.47 -5.81
N ILE A 158 -1.41 -10.80 -6.79
CA ILE A 158 -1.67 -9.36 -6.74
C ILE A 158 -3.17 -9.12 -6.61
N LEU A 159 -3.58 -8.40 -5.57
CA LEU A 159 -4.96 -8.02 -5.33
C LEU A 159 -5.14 -6.51 -5.44
N LEU A 160 -5.79 -6.04 -6.51
CA LEU A 160 -6.12 -4.63 -6.64
C LEU A 160 -7.44 -4.33 -5.91
N VAL A 161 -7.42 -3.34 -5.03
CA VAL A 161 -8.60 -2.88 -4.29
C VAL A 161 -9.21 -1.68 -5.00
N ASP A 162 -10.42 -1.83 -5.51
CA ASP A 162 -11.20 -0.81 -6.18
C ASP A 162 -12.35 -0.35 -5.28
N TRP A 163 -12.15 0.80 -4.65
CA TRP A 163 -13.13 1.48 -3.81
C TRP A 163 -13.62 2.76 -4.49
N SER A 164 -13.61 2.81 -5.83
CA SER A 164 -13.96 4.01 -6.62
C SER A 164 -15.36 4.57 -6.34
N ASP A 165 -16.32 3.72 -5.95
CA ASP A 165 -17.67 4.15 -5.57
C ASP A 165 -17.65 5.11 -4.36
N LEU A 166 -16.65 4.97 -3.49
CA LEU A 166 -16.42 5.81 -2.32
C LEU A 166 -15.35 6.88 -2.57
N SER A 167 -14.31 6.58 -3.36
CA SER A 167 -13.17 7.48 -3.59
C SER A 167 -13.48 8.65 -4.53
N HIS A 168 -14.48 8.51 -5.42
CA HIS A 168 -14.86 9.51 -6.41
C HIS A 168 -15.90 10.53 -5.89
N LYS A 169 -16.30 10.46 -4.62
CA LYS A 169 -17.22 11.46 -4.04
C LYS A 169 -16.58 12.86 -4.10
N SER A 170 -17.43 13.88 -4.27
CA SER A 170 -16.96 15.24 -4.63
C SER A 170 -16.15 15.95 -3.55
N ARG A 171 -16.35 15.61 -2.26
CA ARG A 171 -15.68 16.25 -1.13
C ARG A 171 -14.66 15.33 -0.46
N TYR A 172 -13.44 15.82 -0.28
CA TYR A 172 -12.34 15.08 0.32
C TYR A 172 -12.63 14.60 1.74
N ASP A 173 -13.21 15.45 2.61
CA ASP A 173 -13.58 15.09 3.99
C ASP A 173 -14.51 13.87 4.06
N LYS A 174 -15.47 13.81 3.13
CA LYS A 174 -16.39 12.66 3.02
C LYS A 174 -15.72 11.42 2.47
N VAL A 175 -14.69 11.54 1.64
CA VAL A 175 -13.93 10.39 1.15
C VAL A 175 -12.99 9.87 2.25
N ALA A 176 -12.25 10.76 2.90
CA ALA A 176 -11.39 10.44 4.03
C ALA A 176 -12.19 9.77 5.17
N GLY A 177 -13.42 10.22 5.43
CA GLY A 177 -14.29 9.57 6.41
C GLY A 177 -14.76 8.15 6.06
N ASN A 178 -14.60 7.68 4.81
CA ASN A 178 -15.00 6.32 4.42
C ASN A 178 -13.86 5.29 4.54
N ILE A 179 -12.61 5.71 4.79
CA ILE A 179 -11.47 4.81 4.63
C ILE A 179 -11.46 3.64 5.62
N SER A 180 -12.03 3.81 6.82
CA SER A 180 -12.15 2.73 7.81
C SER A 180 -13.07 1.61 7.33
N SER A 181 -14.15 1.94 6.60
CA SER A 181 -15.01 0.92 5.99
C SER A 181 -14.26 0.13 4.92
N VAL A 182 -13.47 0.80 4.08
CA VAL A 182 -12.68 0.11 3.04
C VAL A 182 -11.61 -0.78 3.68
N ALA A 183 -10.98 -0.32 4.75
CA ALA A 183 -10.01 -1.12 5.52
C ALA A 183 -10.66 -2.36 6.13
N PHE A 184 -11.86 -2.21 6.71
CA PHE A 184 -12.64 -3.32 7.27
C PHE A 184 -13.00 -4.35 6.20
N ASP A 185 -13.57 -3.92 5.08
CA ASP A 185 -14.01 -4.79 3.97
C ASP A 185 -12.83 -5.59 3.39
N THR A 186 -11.75 -4.88 3.08
CA THR A 186 -10.53 -5.48 2.52
C THR A 186 -9.90 -6.47 3.50
N SER A 187 -9.85 -6.13 4.79
CA SER A 187 -9.29 -7.01 5.82
C SER A 187 -10.13 -8.26 6.03
N ASN A 188 -11.46 -8.14 5.99
CA ASN A 188 -12.34 -9.29 6.08
C ASN A 188 -12.13 -10.26 4.91
N ALA A 189 -12.00 -9.75 3.69
CA ALA A 189 -11.68 -10.58 2.53
C ALA A 189 -10.34 -11.30 2.69
N ILE A 190 -9.30 -10.63 3.20
CA ILE A 190 -7.99 -11.23 3.46
C ILE A 190 -8.05 -12.25 4.61
N ASN A 191 -8.82 -11.98 5.67
CA ASN A 191 -9.03 -12.93 6.76
C ASN A 191 -9.68 -14.24 6.28
N ARG A 192 -10.53 -14.19 5.23
CA ARG A 192 -11.04 -15.41 4.59
C ARG A 192 -9.92 -16.24 3.97
N LEU A 193 -8.93 -15.60 3.36
CA LEU A 193 -7.74 -16.28 2.83
C LEU A 193 -6.94 -16.96 3.96
N PHE A 194 -6.79 -16.29 5.10
CA PHE A 194 -6.10 -16.87 6.25
C PHE A 194 -6.82 -18.10 6.83
N ARG A 195 -8.15 -18.17 6.75
CA ARG A 195 -8.92 -19.34 7.21
C ARG A 195 -8.82 -20.56 6.29
N ILE A 196 -8.39 -20.37 5.05
CA ILE A 196 -8.14 -21.47 4.09
C ILE A 196 -6.64 -21.76 3.96
N ASP A 197 -5.90 -21.56 5.04
CA ASP A 197 -4.47 -21.87 5.18
C ASP A 197 -3.56 -21.16 4.16
N PHE A 198 -3.94 -19.95 3.72
CA PHE A 198 -2.97 -19.08 3.05
C PHE A 198 -1.85 -18.69 4.02
N ILE A 199 -0.64 -19.20 3.81
CA ILE A 199 0.55 -18.95 4.67
C ILE A 199 1.56 -17.97 4.06
N GLY A 200 1.26 -17.37 2.91
CA GLY A 200 2.16 -16.42 2.26
C GLY A 200 2.35 -15.14 3.06
N ARG A 201 3.38 -14.37 2.69
CA ARG A 201 3.62 -13.01 3.20
C ARG A 201 2.52 -12.06 2.72
N LEU A 202 2.10 -11.14 3.58
CA LEU A 202 1.16 -10.08 3.26
C LEU A 202 1.89 -8.75 3.08
N HIS A 203 1.91 -8.24 1.85
CA HIS A 203 2.47 -6.94 1.52
C HIS A 203 1.36 -5.99 1.07
N LEU A 204 1.14 -4.92 1.83
CA LEU A 204 0.20 -3.87 1.46
C LEU A 204 0.93 -2.72 0.76
N ILE A 205 0.39 -2.25 -0.35
CA ILE A 205 0.87 -1.08 -1.08
C ILE A 205 -0.28 -0.09 -1.20
N GLY A 206 -0.15 1.07 -0.58
CA GLY A 206 -1.21 2.07 -0.57
C GLY A 206 -0.72 3.40 -1.11
N PHE A 207 -1.50 4.05 -1.97
CA PHE A 207 -1.23 5.40 -2.45
C PHE A 207 -2.17 6.42 -1.80
N SER A 208 -1.64 7.56 -1.34
CA SER A 208 -2.45 8.66 -0.80
C SER A 208 -3.36 8.18 0.34
N LEU A 209 -4.69 8.29 0.20
CA LEU A 209 -5.67 7.71 1.15
C LEU A 209 -5.56 6.18 1.25
N GLY A 210 -5.14 5.50 0.19
CA GLY A 210 -4.85 4.06 0.19
C GLY A 210 -3.76 3.67 1.18
N ALA A 211 -2.75 4.54 1.40
CA ALA A 211 -1.72 4.29 2.41
C ALA A 211 -2.29 4.35 3.84
N GLN A 212 -3.21 5.28 4.09
CA GLN A 212 -3.94 5.35 5.36
C GLN A 212 -4.84 4.13 5.56
N ILE A 213 -5.50 3.65 4.49
CA ILE A 213 -6.25 2.38 4.51
C ILE A 213 -5.34 1.23 4.93
N CYS A 214 -4.14 1.10 4.36
CA CYS A 214 -3.19 0.03 4.73
C CYS A 214 -2.86 0.01 6.23
N GLY A 215 -2.62 1.17 6.86
CA GLY A 215 -2.37 1.24 8.31
C GLY A 215 -3.60 0.81 9.12
N LEU A 216 -4.78 1.32 8.75
CA LEU A 216 -6.04 0.97 9.42
C LEU A 216 -6.42 -0.52 9.30
N MET A 217 -5.97 -1.21 8.26
CA MET A 217 -6.21 -2.66 8.12
C MET A 217 -5.61 -3.47 9.28
N ARG A 218 -4.56 -2.97 9.95
CA ARG A 218 -3.96 -3.66 11.11
C ARG A 218 -4.97 -3.95 12.21
N GLN A 219 -6.01 -3.12 12.36
CA GLN A 219 -7.03 -3.27 13.40
C GLN A 219 -8.00 -4.43 13.15
N TYR A 220 -8.10 -4.87 11.89
CA TYR A 220 -9.13 -5.80 11.44
C TYR A 220 -8.55 -7.14 10.97
N LEU A 221 -7.26 -7.20 10.66
CA LEU A 221 -6.60 -8.45 10.27
C LEU A 221 -6.33 -9.36 11.47
N THR A 222 -6.55 -10.66 11.28
CA THR A 222 -6.28 -11.70 12.30
C THR A 222 -4.82 -12.15 12.32
N ARG A 223 -4.02 -11.71 11.35
CA ARG A 223 -2.57 -11.90 11.29
C ARG A 223 -1.88 -10.55 11.14
N ASP A 224 -0.62 -10.51 11.57
CA ASP A 224 0.23 -9.34 11.37
C ASP A 224 0.47 -9.07 9.87
N ILE A 225 0.70 -7.79 9.56
CA ILE A 225 1.11 -7.35 8.24
C ILE A 225 2.63 -7.44 8.16
N ASP A 226 3.15 -8.19 7.19
CA ASP A 226 4.60 -8.34 7.02
C ASP A 226 5.24 -7.05 6.50
N ARG A 227 4.56 -6.36 5.57
CA ARG A 227 5.09 -5.13 4.99
C ARG A 227 4.01 -4.15 4.58
N ILE A 228 4.26 -2.87 4.79
CA ILE A 228 3.54 -1.77 4.15
C ILE A 228 4.51 -0.97 3.27
N THR A 229 4.13 -0.68 2.03
CA THR A 229 4.74 0.36 1.20
C THR A 229 3.73 1.48 1.01
N ALA A 230 3.94 2.60 1.70
CA ALA A 230 3.12 3.80 1.63
C ALA A 230 3.66 4.76 0.57
N LEU A 231 2.89 4.96 -0.49
CA LEU A 231 3.21 5.85 -1.60
C LEU A 231 2.55 7.20 -1.36
N ASP A 232 3.36 8.17 -0.96
CA ASP A 232 2.99 9.55 -0.69
C ASP A 232 1.72 9.66 0.19
N PRO A 233 1.75 9.09 1.42
CA PRO A 233 0.56 8.92 2.25
C PRO A 233 -0.14 10.26 2.51
N ALA A 234 -1.47 10.26 2.44
CA ALA A 234 -2.26 11.48 2.60
C ALA A 234 -2.14 12.06 4.01
N ARG A 235 -1.70 13.31 4.13
CA ARG A 235 -1.59 14.07 5.38
C ARG A 235 -2.88 14.81 5.78
N PRO A 236 -3.61 15.49 4.87
CA PRO A 236 -4.77 16.29 5.25
C PRO A 236 -5.84 15.44 5.94
N GLY A 237 -6.14 15.79 7.20
CA GLY A 237 -7.09 15.07 8.03
C GLY A 237 -6.51 13.93 8.86
N PHE A 238 -5.20 13.66 8.79
CA PHE A 238 -4.54 12.54 9.48
C PHE A 238 -3.42 12.98 10.43
N ASP A 239 -2.73 14.07 10.14
CA ASP A 239 -1.58 14.56 10.91
C ASP A 239 -1.84 14.79 12.40
N SER A 240 -3.05 15.24 12.72
CA SER A 240 -3.53 15.51 14.08
C SER A 240 -4.31 14.35 14.71
N LEU A 241 -4.52 13.26 13.96
CA LEU A 241 -5.20 12.09 14.51
C LEU A 241 -4.26 11.29 15.43
N PRO A 242 -4.81 10.57 16.41
CA PRO A 242 -4.04 9.62 17.20
C PRO A 242 -3.49 8.48 16.32
N ASP A 243 -2.46 7.82 16.82
CA ASP A 243 -1.73 6.74 16.11
C ASP A 243 -2.60 5.52 15.79
N ASP A 244 -3.73 5.35 16.48
CA ASP A 244 -4.71 4.29 16.18
C ASP A 244 -5.71 4.67 15.07
N GLN A 245 -5.54 5.83 14.42
CA GLN A 245 -6.46 6.33 13.39
C GLN A 245 -5.73 6.81 12.12
N LYS A 246 -4.43 6.56 12.03
CA LYS A 246 -3.58 6.90 10.89
C LYS A 246 -2.49 5.85 10.73
N LEU A 247 -1.86 5.85 9.56
CA LEU A 247 -0.68 5.04 9.28
C LEU A 247 0.48 5.42 10.22
N THR A 248 1.10 4.41 10.82
CA THR A 248 2.33 4.50 11.61
C THR A 248 3.29 3.36 11.27
N SER A 249 4.53 3.45 11.76
CA SER A 249 5.50 2.36 11.62
C SER A 249 4.99 1.05 12.23
N ASP A 250 4.28 1.12 13.35
CA ASP A 250 3.84 -0.03 14.16
C ASP A 250 2.76 -0.89 13.48
N ASP A 251 2.18 -0.42 12.38
CA ASP A 251 1.09 -1.13 11.68
C ASP A 251 1.58 -2.37 10.93
N SER A 252 2.89 -2.55 10.75
CA SER A 252 3.46 -3.74 10.11
C SER A 252 4.88 -4.05 10.61
N ALA A 253 5.38 -5.25 10.32
CA ALA A 253 6.76 -5.61 10.66
C ALA A 253 7.79 -4.75 9.92
N PHE A 254 7.45 -4.20 8.75
CA PHE A 254 8.28 -3.22 8.06
C PHE A 254 7.45 -2.25 7.20
N THR A 255 7.61 -0.95 7.47
CA THR A 255 6.85 0.12 6.81
C THR A 255 7.81 1.01 6.04
N LEU A 256 7.75 0.95 4.71
CA LEU A 256 8.47 1.81 3.79
C LEU A 256 7.56 2.96 3.35
N VAL A 257 8.03 4.20 3.45
CA VAL A 257 7.28 5.37 2.99
C VAL A 257 8.06 6.09 1.89
N ILE A 258 7.38 6.52 0.85
CA ILE A 258 7.94 7.35 -0.22
C ILE A 258 7.20 8.68 -0.22
N HIS A 259 7.90 9.78 0.01
CA HIS A 259 7.33 11.13 0.01
C HIS A 259 7.70 11.88 -1.26
N THR A 260 6.72 12.38 -1.99
CA THR A 260 6.90 13.17 -3.22
C THR A 260 6.17 14.52 -3.16
N SER A 261 5.23 14.70 -2.22
CA SER A 261 4.51 15.96 -1.98
C SER A 261 4.48 16.37 -0.49
N GLY A 262 5.59 16.16 0.19
CA GLY A 262 5.80 16.43 1.60
C GLY A 262 5.39 17.85 2.03
N ASN A 263 4.93 17.96 3.28
CA ASN A 263 4.41 19.17 3.92
C ASN A 263 3.06 19.68 3.34
N ILE A 264 2.61 19.19 2.19
CA ILE A 264 1.36 19.62 1.56
C ILE A 264 0.34 18.47 1.55
N LEU A 265 0.47 17.53 0.61
CA LEU A 265 -0.43 16.38 0.53
C LEU A 265 0.12 15.16 1.26
N SER A 266 1.43 15.07 1.46
CA SER A 266 2.06 14.07 2.31
C SER A 266 2.77 14.66 3.53
N PHE A 267 3.17 13.77 4.44
CA PHE A 267 3.92 14.09 5.65
C PHE A 267 5.33 14.58 5.28
N ALA A 268 5.84 15.55 6.03
CA ALA A 268 7.23 15.99 5.93
C ALA A 268 8.13 15.17 6.89
N ASP A 269 7.60 14.87 8.07
CA ASP A 269 8.24 14.04 9.06
C ASP A 269 8.18 12.56 8.63
N PRO A 270 9.18 11.76 9.03
CA PRO A 270 9.16 10.33 8.78
C PRO A 270 8.03 9.68 9.59
N ILE A 271 7.30 8.76 8.97
CA ILE A 271 6.20 8.00 9.61
C ILE A 271 6.33 6.49 9.43
N GLY A 272 7.41 6.03 8.78
CA GLY A 272 7.71 4.62 8.59
C GLY A 272 8.93 4.15 9.39
N HIS A 273 9.31 2.90 9.11
CA HIS A 273 10.60 2.34 9.49
C HIS A 273 11.73 2.86 8.58
N ALA A 274 11.40 3.14 7.32
CA ALA A 274 12.28 3.79 6.36
C ALA A 274 11.48 4.76 5.48
N ASP A 275 11.99 5.99 5.35
CA ASP A 275 11.31 7.07 4.64
C ASP A 275 12.23 7.62 3.53
N PHE A 276 11.76 7.54 2.30
CA PHE A 276 12.47 7.97 1.09
C PHE A 276 11.87 9.26 0.56
N TYR A 277 12.74 10.22 0.24
CA TYR A 277 12.33 11.52 -0.27
C TYR A 277 12.96 11.78 -1.65
N PRO A 278 12.42 11.18 -2.73
CA PRO A 278 12.90 11.45 -4.08
C PRO A 278 12.88 12.95 -4.39
N ASN A 279 14.03 13.45 -4.84
CA ASN A 279 14.24 14.87 -5.17
C ASN A 279 13.91 15.80 -4.00
N GLY A 280 14.18 15.34 -2.76
CA GLY A 280 13.86 16.06 -1.53
C GLY A 280 12.43 15.88 -1.04
N GLY A 281 11.60 15.12 -1.77
CA GLY A 281 10.23 14.74 -1.39
C GLY A 281 9.24 15.89 -1.33
N MET A 282 9.54 17.01 -1.99
CA MET A 282 8.73 18.23 -2.02
C MET A 282 8.18 18.47 -3.43
N ILE A 283 7.18 19.36 -3.52
CA ILE A 283 6.70 19.85 -4.80
C ILE A 283 7.58 21.01 -5.34
N PRO A 284 7.62 21.22 -6.67
CA PRO A 284 7.23 20.25 -7.70
C PRO A 284 8.31 19.18 -7.87
N GLN A 285 7.89 17.93 -8.07
CA GLN A 285 8.80 16.87 -8.51
C GLN A 285 9.31 17.17 -9.93
N PRO A 286 10.55 16.78 -10.28
CA PRO A 286 11.08 16.97 -11.63
C PRO A 286 10.15 16.40 -12.69
N GLY A 287 9.70 17.24 -13.62
CA GLY A 287 8.77 16.85 -14.68
C GLY A 287 7.32 17.23 -14.48
N CYS A 288 6.96 17.66 -13.27
CA CYS A 288 5.69 18.31 -13.00
C CYS A 288 5.74 19.79 -13.36
N ALA A 289 4.56 20.35 -13.64
CA ALA A 289 4.42 21.78 -13.88
C ALA A 289 4.76 22.59 -12.62
N THR A 290 5.18 23.83 -12.79
CA THR A 290 5.55 24.72 -11.69
C THR A 290 4.37 25.51 -11.12
N ASP A 291 3.22 25.52 -11.80
CA ASP A 291 2.00 26.09 -11.22
C ASP A 291 1.54 25.23 -10.05
N ILE A 292 0.99 25.89 -9.02
CA ILE A 292 0.74 25.27 -7.72
C ILE A 292 -0.17 24.05 -7.86
N ILE A 293 -1.26 24.15 -8.63
CA ILE A 293 -2.28 23.08 -8.67
C ILE A 293 -1.77 21.90 -9.48
N SER A 294 -1.29 22.14 -10.71
CA SER A 294 -0.86 21.04 -11.59
C SER A 294 0.43 20.40 -11.07
N GLY A 295 1.34 21.21 -10.51
CA GLY A 295 2.53 20.75 -9.83
C GLY A 295 2.23 19.88 -8.63
N LEU A 296 1.25 20.27 -7.81
CA LEU A 296 0.83 19.51 -6.64
C LEU A 296 0.22 18.16 -7.02
N VAL A 297 -0.74 18.14 -7.94
CA VAL A 297 -1.40 16.90 -8.38
C VAL A 297 -0.41 15.93 -9.01
N CYS A 298 0.44 16.42 -9.92
CA CYS A 298 1.45 15.61 -10.57
C CYS A 298 2.51 15.07 -9.59
N SER A 299 2.96 15.91 -8.65
CA SER A 299 3.98 15.49 -7.67
C SER A 299 3.44 14.44 -6.70
N HIS A 300 2.15 14.50 -6.42
CA HIS A 300 1.47 13.49 -5.62
C HIS A 300 1.45 12.15 -6.36
N GLY A 301 0.95 12.13 -7.60
CA GLY A 301 0.85 10.92 -8.43
C GLY A 301 -0.46 10.84 -9.19
#